data_AF-A0A2X2V7V8-F1
#
_entry.id   AF-A0A2X2V7V8-F1
#
_cell.length_a   1.000
_cell.length_b   1.000
_cell.length_c   1.000
_cell.angle_alpha   90.00
_cell.angle_beta   90.00
_cell.angle_gamma   90.00
#
_symmetry.space_group_name_H-M   'P 1'
#
loop_
_entity.id
_entity.type
_entity.pdbx_description
1 polymer ?
#
loop_
_entity_poly.entity_id
_entity_poly.type
_entity_poly.pdbx_seq_one_letter_code
_entity_poly.pdbx_strand_id
1 'polypeptide(L)'
;MSTFDKLADKLMPVANAIGNQRHMQAIRNGLISILPLTIVGSFFVILLNIPIKGYMDFIAPWRDMLDVPFRFTVGLMSLYAAFTIGSFLGKSYKLNDITSGLLAMLATLLMIVPVNIKQGVTVAGEVVAGRYIPITSLSSQGCLGRLSPR
;
A
#
# COMPACT_ATOMS: atom_id res chain seq x y z
N MET A 1 -36.11 -16.79 21.28
CA MET A 1 -35.17 -16.68 20.15
C MET A 1 -35.15 -15.23 19.73
N SER A 2 -34.04 -14.53 20.01
CA SER A 2 -34.02 -13.07 19.94
C SER A 2 -34.24 -12.62 18.49
N THR A 3 -34.85 -11.45 18.30
CA THR A 3 -34.97 -10.82 16.96
C THR A 3 -33.61 -10.63 16.29
N PHE A 4 -32.54 -10.53 17.09
CA PHE A 4 -31.15 -10.50 16.64
C PHE A 4 -30.71 -11.82 15.99
N ASP A 5 -31.11 -12.96 16.55
CA ASP A 5 -30.76 -14.28 16.00
C ASP A 5 -31.45 -14.51 14.65
N LYS A 6 -32.71 -14.08 14.51
CA LYS A 6 -33.44 -14.14 13.22
C LYS A 6 -32.85 -13.22 12.16
N LEU A 7 -32.28 -12.08 12.57
CA LEU A 7 -31.58 -11.17 11.67
C LEU A 7 -30.22 -11.74 11.27
N ALA A 8 -29.48 -12.31 12.23
CA ALA A 8 -28.22 -13.00 11.98
C ALA A 8 -28.42 -14.19 11.03
N ASP A 9 -29.42 -15.03 11.26
CA ASP A 9 -29.77 -16.17 10.39
C ASP A 9 -30.06 -15.75 8.95
N LYS A 10 -30.64 -14.56 8.75
CA LYS A 10 -30.95 -14.02 7.42
C LYS A 10 -29.76 -13.32 6.75
N LEU A 11 -28.85 -12.75 7.55
CA LEU A 11 -27.63 -12.09 7.08
C LEU A 11 -26.46 -13.06 6.85
N MET A 12 -26.40 -14.17 7.59
CA MET A 12 -25.40 -15.22 7.45
C MET A 12 -25.22 -15.75 6.02
N PRO A 13 -26.27 -16.08 5.25
CA PRO A 13 -26.10 -16.53 3.86
C PRO A 13 -25.54 -15.43 2.95
N VAL A 14 -25.90 -14.17 3.18
CA VAL A 14 -25.41 -13.02 2.41
C VAL A 14 -23.93 -12.74 2.74
N ALA A 15 -23.58 -12.75 4.03
CA ALA A 15 -22.20 -12.59 4.49
C ALA A 15 -21.30 -13.72 3.99
N ASN A 16 -21.78 -14.97 4.01
CA ASN A 16 -21.07 -16.11 3.45
C ASN A 16 -20.93 -16.00 1.93
N ALA A 17 -21.94 -15.54 1.21
CA ALA A 17 -21.85 -15.34 -0.23
C ALA A 17 -20.80 -14.29 -0.60
N ILE A 18 -20.75 -13.16 0.12
CA ILE A 18 -19.76 -12.09 -0.11
C ILE A 18 -18.35 -12.56 0.29
N GLY A 19 -18.22 -13.23 1.43
CA GLY A 19 -16.94 -13.76 1.93
C GLY A 19 -16.39 -14.91 1.09
N ASN A 20 -17.26 -15.68 0.43
CA ASN A 20 -16.85 -16.77 -0.46
C ASN A 20 -16.53 -16.32 -1.89
N GLN A 21 -16.67 -15.03 -2.23
CA GLN A 21 -16.25 -14.55 -3.54
C GLN A 21 -14.72 -14.63 -3.68
N ARG A 22 -14.27 -15.26 -4.76
CA ARG A 22 -12.84 -15.46 -5.07
C ARG A 22 -12.04 -14.16 -5.05
N HIS A 23 -12.64 -13.04 -5.47
CA HIS A 23 -12.01 -11.72 -5.46
C HIS A 23 -11.84 -11.18 -4.03
N MET A 24 -12.85 -11.30 -3.17
CA MET A 24 -12.74 -10.85 -1.77
C MET A 24 -11.78 -11.73 -0.98
N GLN A 25 -11.73 -13.03 -1.26
CA GLN A 25 -10.71 -13.92 -0.69
C GLN A 25 -9.30 -13.53 -1.14
N ALA A 26 -9.11 -13.22 -2.44
CA ALA A 26 -7.82 -12.79 -2.95
C ALA A 26 -7.34 -11.46 -2.33
N ILE A 27 -8.24 -10.48 -2.18
CA ILE A 27 -7.93 -9.19 -1.53
C ILE A 27 -7.57 -9.42 -0.05
N ARG A 28 -8.39 -10.18 0.69
CA ARG A 28 -8.15 -10.48 2.10
C ARG A 28 -6.79 -11.15 2.31
N ASN A 29 -6.52 -12.22 1.55
CA ASN A 29 -5.27 -12.98 1.68
C ASN A 29 -4.06 -12.14 1.23
N GLY A 30 -4.24 -11.33 0.18
CA GLY A 30 -3.23 -10.38 -0.30
C GLY A 30 -2.87 -9.32 0.75
N LEU A 31 -3.87 -8.74 1.43
CA LEU A 31 -3.64 -7.77 2.50
C LEU A 31 -2.98 -8.39 3.73
N ILE A 32 -3.39 -9.61 4.12
CA ILE A 32 -2.78 -10.33 5.25
C ILE A 32 -1.28 -10.57 4.99
N SER A 33 -0.89 -10.84 3.75
CA SER A 33 0.51 -11.06 3.36
C SER A 33 1.40 -9.82 3.54
N ILE A 34 0.83 -8.61 3.61
CA ILE A 34 1.58 -7.35 3.76
C ILE A 34 1.67 -6.93 5.23
N LEU A 35 0.88 -7.54 6.12
CA LEU A 35 0.89 -7.22 7.54
C LEU A 35 2.30 -7.25 8.16
N PRO A 36 3.17 -8.24 7.91
CA PRO A 36 4.52 -8.24 8.47
C PRO A 36 5.34 -7.01 8.03
N LEU A 37 5.22 -6.62 6.77
CA LEU A 37 5.87 -5.42 6.24
C LEU A 37 5.35 -4.15 6.91
N THR A 38 4.04 -4.06 7.11
CA THR A 38 3.40 -2.90 7.78
C THR A 38 3.85 -2.78 9.24
N ILE A 39 3.96 -3.90 9.97
CA ILE A 39 4.42 -3.93 11.36
C ILE A 39 5.85 -3.41 11.46
N VAL A 40 6.74 -3.83 10.56
CA VAL A 40 8.12 -3.35 10.48
C VAL A 40 8.14 -1.84 10.20
N GLY A 41 7.37 -1.36 9.22
CA GLY A 41 7.26 0.08 8.92
C GLY A 41 6.78 0.90 10.12
N SER A 42 5.75 0.43 10.83
CA SER A 42 5.23 1.08 12.03
C SER A 42 6.25 1.16 13.16
N PHE A 43 7.12 0.16 13.32
CA PHE A 43 8.18 0.20 14.32
C PHE A 43 9.16 1.37 14.09
N PHE A 44 9.56 1.60 12.84
CA PHE A 44 10.41 2.75 12.48
C PHE A 44 9.70 4.10 12.68
N VAL A 45 8.40 4.18 12.38
CA VAL A 45 7.60 5.40 12.64
C VAL A 45 7.55 5.73 14.12
N ILE A 46 7.31 4.72 14.96
CA ILE A 46 7.24 4.88 16.40
C ILE A 46 8.58 5.40 16.91
N LEU A 47 9.70 4.80 16.47
CA LEU A 47 11.05 5.26 16.79
C LEU A 47 11.32 6.71 16.35
N LEU A 48 10.75 7.16 15.24
CA LEU A 48 10.88 8.54 14.75
C LEU A 48 10.03 9.57 15.52
N ASN A 49 8.90 9.12 16.08
CA ASN A 49 7.86 9.97 16.67
C ASN A 49 7.63 9.67 18.16
N ILE A 50 8.69 9.34 18.91
CA ILE A 50 8.57 9.19 20.36
C ILE A 50 8.47 10.59 21.00
N PRO A 51 7.37 10.94 21.70
CA PRO A 51 7.18 12.25 22.31
C PRO A 51 7.91 12.36 23.65
N ILE A 52 9.24 12.16 23.66
CA ILE A 52 10.11 12.34 24.82
C ILE A 52 10.96 13.60 24.63
N LYS A 53 10.97 14.49 25.63
CA LYS A 53 11.82 15.69 25.64
C LYS A 53 13.30 15.26 25.62
N GLY A 54 14.07 15.72 24.62
CA GLY A 54 15.51 15.44 24.45
C GLY A 54 15.86 14.22 23.58
N TYR A 55 14.90 13.35 23.27
CA TYR A 55 15.11 12.19 22.38
C TYR A 55 15.18 12.60 20.90
N MET A 56 14.41 13.63 20.53
CA MET A 56 14.44 14.21 19.17
C MET A 56 15.82 14.77 18.81
N ASP A 57 16.51 15.40 19.76
CA ASP A 57 17.84 15.99 19.54
C ASP A 57 18.94 14.91 19.47
N PHE A 58 18.77 13.79 20.19
CA PHE A 58 19.67 12.64 20.13
C PHE A 58 19.58 11.89 18.79
N ILE A 59 18.38 11.83 18.21
CA ILE A 59 18.13 11.15 16.92
C ILE A 59 18.31 12.06 15.71
N ALA A 60 18.41 13.38 15.89
CA ALA A 60 18.59 14.33 14.79
C ALA A 60 19.61 13.89 13.71
N PRO A 61 20.82 13.37 14.03
CA PRO A 61 21.77 12.91 13.01
C PRO A 61 21.44 11.55 12.37
N TRP A 62 20.62 10.71 13.01
CA TRP A 62 20.22 9.38 12.51
C TRP A 62 18.81 9.39 11.89
N ARG A 63 18.09 10.51 12.01
CA ARG A 63 16.71 10.66 11.59
C ARG A 63 16.54 10.35 10.10
N ASP A 64 17.44 10.86 9.26
CA ASP A 64 17.40 10.62 7.81
C ASP A 64 17.61 9.13 7.48
N MET A 65 18.45 8.43 8.25
CA MET A 65 18.69 7.01 8.06
C MET A 65 17.49 6.15 8.51
N LEU A 66 16.78 6.56 9.56
CA LEU A 66 15.55 5.88 10.00
C LEU A 66 14.33 6.21 9.13
N ASP A 67 14.31 7.36 8.46
CA ASP A 67 13.24 7.75 7.54
C ASP A 67 13.27 6.95 6.24
N VAL A 68 14.46 6.51 5.79
CA VAL A 68 14.62 5.70 4.58
C VAL A 68 13.77 4.41 4.60
N PRO A 69 13.88 3.52 5.61
CA PRO A 69 13.03 2.32 5.71
C PRO A 69 11.53 2.63 5.74
N PHE A 70 11.13 3.72 6.40
CA PHE A 70 9.75 4.14 6.45
C PHE A 70 9.23 4.54 5.05
N ARG A 71 10.01 5.34 4.32
CA ARG A 71 9.67 5.75 2.94
C ARG A 71 9.60 4.57 1.99
N PHE A 72 10.42 3.53 2.16
CA PHE A 72 10.32 2.31 1.34
C PHE A 72 9.10 1.46 1.68
N THR A 73 8.78 1.30 2.97
CA THR A 73 7.62 0.47 3.40
C THR A 73 6.29 1.10 3.05
N VAL A 74 6.11 2.40 3.35
CA VAL A 74 4.85 3.10 3.05
C VAL A 74 4.80 3.60 1.62
N GLY A 75 5.93 4.07 1.08
CA GLY A 75 6.00 4.66 -0.25
C GLY A 75 5.87 3.66 -1.40
N LEU A 76 6.06 2.35 -1.16
CA LEU A 76 5.85 1.29 -2.16
C LEU A 76 4.68 0.36 -1.82
N MET A 77 3.84 0.75 -0.86
CA MET A 77 2.75 -0.10 -0.35
C MET A 77 1.79 -0.56 -1.46
N SER A 78 1.46 0.29 -2.44
CA SER A 78 0.56 -0.08 -3.54
C SER A 78 1.16 -1.14 -4.46
N LEU A 79 2.48 -1.12 -4.61
CA LEU A 79 3.21 -2.06 -5.45
C LEU A 79 3.21 -3.46 -4.79
N TYR A 80 3.52 -3.52 -3.49
CA TYR A 80 3.42 -4.76 -2.72
C TYR A 80 1.98 -5.29 -2.68
N ALA A 81 0.99 -4.42 -2.52
CA ALA A 81 -0.42 -4.81 -2.52
C ALA A 81 -0.89 -5.35 -3.87
N ALA A 82 -0.51 -4.70 -4.98
CA ALA A 82 -0.83 -5.18 -6.31
C ALA A 82 -0.23 -6.57 -6.58
N PHE A 83 1.02 -6.79 -6.17
CA PHE A 83 1.67 -8.08 -6.31
C PHE A 83 0.94 -9.19 -5.55
N THR A 84 0.70 -8.99 -4.26
CA THR A 84 0.11 -10.03 -3.42
C THR A 84 -1.32 -10.32 -3.83
N ILE A 85 -2.14 -9.31 -4.07
CA ILE A 85 -3.53 -9.48 -4.53
C ILE A 85 -3.56 -10.16 -5.90
N GLY A 86 -2.71 -9.74 -6.85
CA GLY A 86 -2.61 -10.37 -8.17
C GLY A 86 -2.11 -11.81 -8.14
N SER A 87 -1.23 -12.13 -7.20
CA SER A 87 -0.71 -13.48 -6.98
C SER A 87 -1.80 -14.41 -6.43
N PHE A 88 -2.50 -14.01 -5.37
CA PHE A 88 -3.61 -14.79 -4.81
C PHE A 88 -4.79 -14.91 -5.78
N LEU A 89 -5.03 -13.89 -6.61
CA LEU A 89 -6.05 -13.96 -7.64
C LEU A 89 -5.67 -14.97 -8.72
N GLY A 90 -4.44 -14.92 -9.25
CA GLY A 90 -3.94 -15.90 -10.22
C GLY A 90 -4.05 -17.34 -9.71
N LYS A 91 -3.73 -17.56 -8.44
CA LYS A 91 -3.90 -18.84 -7.75
C LYS A 91 -5.35 -19.34 -7.78
N SER A 92 -6.31 -18.44 -7.53
CA SER A 92 -7.74 -18.77 -7.61
C SER A 92 -8.20 -19.16 -9.02
N TYR A 93 -7.50 -18.70 -10.06
CA TYR A 93 -7.72 -19.02 -11.47
C TYR A 93 -6.87 -20.20 -11.98
N LYS A 94 -6.08 -20.86 -11.13
CA LYS A 94 -5.12 -21.92 -11.51
C LYS A 94 -4.06 -21.45 -12.53
N LEU A 95 -3.72 -20.16 -12.49
CA LEU A 95 -2.64 -19.54 -13.25
C LEU A 95 -1.35 -19.54 -12.41
N ASN A 96 -0.22 -19.20 -13.03
CA ASN A 96 1.05 -19.06 -12.31
C ASN A 96 1.05 -17.76 -11.46
N ASP A 97 1.08 -17.96 -10.14
CA ASP A 97 1.04 -16.98 -9.06
C ASP A 97 2.06 -15.83 -9.23
N ILE A 98 3.25 -16.11 -9.76
CA ILE A 98 4.31 -15.10 -9.91
C ILE A 98 4.01 -14.20 -11.11
N THR A 99 3.63 -14.79 -12.24
CA THR A 99 3.28 -14.06 -13.46
C THR A 99 2.05 -13.18 -13.28
N SER A 100 1.01 -13.66 -12.59
CA SER A 100 -0.19 -12.86 -12.33
C SER A 100 0.09 -11.71 -11.37
N GLY A 101 0.91 -11.94 -10.34
CA GLY A 101 1.37 -10.88 -9.43
C GLY A 101 2.23 -9.82 -10.14
N LEU A 102 3.14 -10.25 -11.02
CA LEU A 102 3.99 -9.32 -11.76
C LEU A 102 3.18 -8.48 -12.77
N LEU A 103 2.22 -9.09 -13.47
CA LEU A 103 1.30 -8.36 -14.36
C LEU A 103 0.46 -7.34 -13.59
N ALA A 104 -0.04 -7.69 -12.40
CA ALA A 104 -0.77 -6.76 -11.55
C ALA A 104 0.12 -5.58 -11.11
N MET A 105 1.38 -5.84 -10.71
CA MET A 105 2.33 -4.77 -10.40
C MET A 105 2.60 -3.86 -11.59
N LEU A 106 2.81 -4.42 -12.78
CA LEU A 106 3.01 -3.64 -14.00
C LEU A 106 1.79 -2.80 -14.33
N ALA A 107 0.58 -3.35 -14.20
CA ALA A 107 -0.67 -2.61 -14.39
C ALA A 107 -0.79 -1.43 -13.41
N THR A 108 -0.44 -1.62 -12.13
CA THR A 108 -0.41 -0.54 -11.14
C THR A 108 0.63 0.53 -11.49
N LEU A 109 1.81 0.12 -11.96
CA LEU A 109 2.86 1.05 -12.38
C LEU A 109 2.46 1.87 -13.62
N LEU A 110 1.75 1.25 -14.58
CA LEU A 110 1.19 1.95 -15.75
C LEU A 110 0.06 2.92 -15.38
N MET A 111 -0.71 2.61 -14.34
CA MET A 111 -1.76 3.49 -13.83
C MET A 111 -1.21 4.75 -13.14
N ILE A 112 0.05 4.71 -12.68
CA ILE A 112 0.71 5.86 -12.07
C ILE A 112 1.11 6.83 -13.18
N VAL A 113 0.34 7.91 -13.29
CA VAL A 113 0.65 9.02 -14.21
C VAL A 113 1.96 9.69 -13.74
N PRO A 114 3.01 9.70 -14.58
CA PRO A 114 4.23 10.43 -14.28
C PRO A 114 3.92 11.93 -14.21
N VAL A 115 4.31 12.58 -13.12
CA VAL A 115 4.22 14.03 -13.04
C VAL A 115 5.46 14.63 -13.71
N ASN A 116 5.24 15.42 -14.76
CA ASN A 116 6.28 16.26 -15.33
C ASN A 116 6.36 17.53 -14.48
N ILE A 117 7.40 17.64 -13.65
CA ILE A 117 7.66 18.89 -12.94
C ILE A 117 8.25 19.86 -13.98
N LYS A 118 7.38 20.63 -14.67
CA LYS A 118 7.82 21.82 -15.41
C LYS A 118 8.01 22.95 -14.40
N GLN A 119 9.27 23.21 -14.07
CA GLN A 119 9.81 24.41 -13.39
C GLN A 119 9.15 24.80 -12.05
N GLY A 120 9.82 24.43 -10.96
CA GLY A 120 9.53 24.91 -9.61
C GLY A 120 10.64 24.50 -8.63
N VAL A 121 11.74 25.27 -8.65
CA VAL A 121 12.86 25.41 -7.71
C VAL A 121 12.96 24.36 -6.58
N THR A 122 14.00 23.51 -6.64
CA THR A 122 14.67 22.95 -5.45
C THR A 122 15.92 23.79 -5.14
N VAL A 123 16.24 23.91 -3.85
CA VAL A 123 17.18 24.83 -3.18
C VAL A 123 18.67 24.63 -3.55
N ALA A 124 18.98 24.13 -4.75
CA ALA A 124 20.35 23.86 -5.20
C ALA A 124 20.58 24.14 -6.70
N GLY A 125 19.92 25.15 -7.27
CA GLY A 125 20.41 25.82 -8.48
C GLY A 125 20.59 25.00 -9.76
N GLU A 126 20.19 23.73 -9.82
CA GLU A 126 20.24 22.93 -11.06
C GLU A 126 18.84 22.46 -11.48
N VAL A 127 18.54 22.73 -12.75
CA VAL A 127 17.27 22.38 -13.41
C VAL A 127 17.35 20.92 -13.86
N VAL A 128 17.04 19.99 -12.96
CA VAL A 128 16.87 18.58 -13.36
C VAL A 128 15.45 18.38 -13.87
N ALA A 129 15.26 18.69 -15.15
CA ALA A 129 14.10 18.25 -15.92
C ALA A 129 14.13 16.72 -16.03
N GLY A 130 13.44 16.04 -15.11
CA GLY A 130 13.37 14.59 -15.04
C GLY A 130 11.93 14.10 -14.94
N ARG A 131 11.65 12.91 -15.45
CA ARG A 131 10.37 12.22 -15.25
C ARG A 131 10.44 11.52 -13.89
N TYR A 132 9.85 12.13 -12.88
CA TYR A 132 9.85 11.58 -11.52
C TYR A 132 8.62 10.70 -11.31
N ILE A 133 8.82 9.56 -10.65
CA ILE A 133 7.72 8.74 -10.13
C ILE A 133 7.40 9.26 -8.73
N PRO A 134 6.21 9.86 -8.52
CA PRO A 134 5.85 10.35 -7.21
C PRO A 134 5.64 9.17 -6.25
N ILE A 135 6.48 9.08 -5.21
CA ILE A 135 6.37 8.06 -4.15
C ILE A 135 5.04 8.16 -3.38
N THR A 136 4.38 9.32 -3.41
CA THR A 136 3.04 9.50 -2.83
C THR A 136 1.99 8.68 -3.58
N SER A 137 2.09 8.56 -4.91
CA SER A 137 1.18 7.73 -5.71
C SER A 137 1.47 6.24 -5.62
N LEU A 138 2.67 5.82 -5.19
CA LEU A 138 3.00 4.41 -4.91
C LEU A 138 2.68 4.01 -3.45
N SER A 139 2.33 4.98 -2.61
CA SER A 139 1.88 4.73 -1.25
C SER A 139 0.39 4.34 -1.22
N SER A 140 -0.29 4.54 -0.09
CA SER A 140 -1.71 4.21 0.07
C SER A 140 -2.64 4.85 -0.96
N GLN A 141 -2.27 6.00 -1.55
CA GLN A 141 -3.05 6.64 -2.62
C GLN A 141 -3.12 5.80 -3.90
N GLY A 142 -2.11 4.97 -4.16
CA GLY A 142 -2.09 4.05 -5.30
C GLY A 142 -2.92 2.79 -5.09
N CYS A 143 -3.16 2.37 -3.83
CA CYS A 143 -3.86 1.13 -3.52
C CYS A 143 -5.32 1.11 -4.00
N LEU A 144 -5.98 2.28 -4.04
CA LEU A 144 -7.36 2.40 -4.53
C LEU A 144 -7.44 2.82 -6.00
N GLY A 145 -6.31 3.16 -6.62
CA GLY A 145 -6.28 3.91 -7.85
C GLY A 145 -6.81 5.34 -7.66
N ARG A 146 -6.35 6.29 -8.49
CA ARG A 146 -6.96 7.63 -8.58
C ARG A 146 -8.43 7.50 -9.05
N LEU A 147 -9.35 7.20 -8.13
CA LEU A 147 -10.80 7.28 -8.31
C LEU A 147 -11.33 8.71 -8.16
N SER A 148 -10.47 9.69 -7.88
CA SER A 148 -10.83 11.10 -7.97
C SER A 148 -10.52 11.63 -9.37
N PRO A 149 -11.52 12.11 -10.13
CA PRO A 149 -11.28 12.78 -11.40
C PRO A 149 -10.70 14.16 -11.13
N ARG A 150 -9.44 14.36 -11.49
CA ARG A 150 -8.83 15.65 -11.89
C ARG A 150 -7.68 15.35 -12.82
#